data_AF-A0A267HV07-F1
#
_entry.id   AF-A0A267HV07-F1
#
_cell.length_a   1.000
_cell.length_b   1.000
_cell.length_c   1.000
_cell.angle_alpha   90.00
_cell.angle_beta   90.00
_cell.angle_gamma   90.00
#
_symmetry.space_group_name_H-M   'P 1'
#
loop_
_entity.id
_entity.type
_entity.pdbx_description
1 polymer ?
#
loop_
_entity_poly.entity_id
_entity_poly.type
_entity_poly.pdbx_seq_one_letter_code
_entity_poly.pdbx_strand_id
1 'polypeptide(L)'
;MGKLGISVYPERSTFEKDKAYLDLAHKYGFKRVFTSLLEIEGDKDQVLAGFKKVVDYANSLDMEVMVDINPGLFEQLGISYDDLSFFDEMGAYGVRLDLGFTGAEEAKMTRNPYGIKIEINMSQGTNYVDNIMSYSPNTNNLLGSHNFYPHRYSGLSYDHFVFCSKKFRKYNLNTMAFVNSHAATFGPWPTQDGLCTLEDHRDLEIATQVKHLILTGLIDDISVGNAYASEAELKAMAEAFFAEYPSLKVDPADDITVDERICLFDNLHSYRGDRSEYILRSTMTRVYYKDKPFPAHNTKDMEHGDVLIDNVGYGQYKGETQIALKAMKNDGRVNVVGRISDDELFLLDFLKPWSSFKLIENK
;
A
#
# COMPACT_ATOMS: atom_id res chain seq x y z
N MET A 1 -13.65 2.32 4.39
CA MET A 1 -12.34 1.84 4.87
C MET A 1 -11.67 1.16 3.69
N GLY A 2 -10.37 1.36 3.52
CA GLY A 2 -9.61 0.71 2.44
C GLY A 2 -9.58 -0.81 2.57
N LYS A 3 -9.15 -1.50 1.51
CA LYS A 3 -9.07 -2.97 1.47
C LYS A 3 -7.66 -3.47 1.14
N LEU A 4 -7.31 -4.61 1.70
CA LEU A 4 -6.19 -5.41 1.22
C LEU A 4 -6.67 -6.39 0.14
N GLY A 5 -5.85 -6.53 -0.88
CA GLY A 5 -6.07 -7.48 -1.96
C GLY A 5 -4.85 -8.33 -2.30
N ILE A 6 -5.13 -9.40 -3.04
CA ILE A 6 -4.12 -10.28 -3.63
C ILE A 6 -4.44 -10.50 -5.10
N SER A 7 -3.42 -10.83 -5.89
CA SER A 7 -3.62 -11.26 -7.27
C SER A 7 -3.62 -12.77 -7.38
N VAL A 8 -4.47 -13.32 -8.25
CA VAL A 8 -4.46 -14.73 -8.64
C VAL A 8 -4.42 -14.85 -10.17
N TYR A 9 -3.67 -15.85 -10.66
CA TYR A 9 -3.50 -16.12 -12.09
C TYR A 9 -3.83 -17.59 -12.37
N PRO A 10 -5.13 -17.94 -12.49
CA PRO A 10 -5.57 -19.34 -12.55
C PRO A 10 -4.93 -20.15 -13.68
N GLU A 11 -4.67 -19.52 -14.83
CA GLU A 11 -4.03 -20.14 -15.99
C GLU A 11 -2.58 -20.59 -15.73
N ARG A 12 -1.96 -20.06 -14.68
CA ARG A 12 -0.56 -20.33 -14.30
C ARG A 12 -0.46 -21.13 -13.00
N SER A 13 -1.59 -21.61 -12.50
CA SER A 13 -1.63 -22.40 -11.27
C SER A 13 -2.64 -23.54 -11.31
N THR A 14 -2.95 -24.09 -10.14
CA THR A 14 -4.03 -25.06 -9.98
C THR A 14 -5.03 -24.52 -8.99
N PHE A 15 -6.29 -24.91 -9.17
CA PHE A 15 -7.39 -24.50 -8.29
C PHE A 15 -7.06 -24.74 -6.80
N GLU A 16 -6.41 -25.86 -6.47
CA GLU A 16 -6.06 -26.20 -5.08
C GLU A 16 -5.05 -25.24 -4.47
N LYS A 17 -4.11 -24.71 -5.28
CA LYS A 17 -3.13 -23.72 -4.84
C LYS A 17 -3.75 -22.34 -4.71
N ASP A 18 -4.56 -21.93 -5.69
CA ASP A 18 -5.29 -20.66 -5.64
C ASP A 18 -6.24 -20.64 -4.44
N LYS A 19 -6.98 -21.73 -4.21
CA LYS A 19 -7.82 -21.95 -3.03
C LYS A 19 -7.04 -21.78 -1.73
N ALA A 20 -5.90 -22.46 -1.59
CA ALA A 20 -5.08 -22.37 -0.39
C ALA A 20 -4.55 -20.95 -0.14
N TYR A 21 -4.21 -20.22 -1.21
CA TYR A 21 -3.78 -18.84 -1.12
C TYR A 21 -4.92 -17.88 -0.73
N LEU A 22 -6.12 -18.07 -1.30
CA LEU A 22 -7.34 -17.34 -0.93
C LEU A 22 -7.70 -17.58 0.55
N ASP A 23 -7.65 -18.83 1.01
CA ASP A 23 -7.88 -19.18 2.43
C ASP A 23 -6.89 -18.46 3.35
N LEU A 24 -5.62 -18.45 2.97
CA LEU A 24 -4.56 -17.79 3.74
C LEU A 24 -4.74 -16.27 3.77
N ALA A 25 -5.03 -15.64 2.64
CA ALA A 25 -5.28 -14.20 2.58
C ALA A 25 -6.54 -13.82 3.37
N HIS A 26 -7.61 -14.62 3.28
CA HIS A 26 -8.84 -14.39 4.04
C HIS A 26 -8.60 -14.43 5.56
N LYS A 27 -7.77 -15.37 6.05
CA LYS A 27 -7.35 -15.44 7.46
C LYS A 27 -6.74 -14.13 7.96
N TYR A 28 -6.06 -13.37 7.10
CA TYR A 28 -5.46 -12.08 7.44
C TYR A 28 -6.32 -10.86 7.08
N GLY A 29 -7.59 -11.07 6.74
CA GLY A 29 -8.56 -9.99 6.50
C GLY A 29 -8.48 -9.36 5.11
N PHE A 30 -7.85 -10.02 4.14
CA PHE A 30 -7.89 -9.59 2.75
C PHE A 30 -9.32 -9.76 2.21
N LYS A 31 -9.78 -8.77 1.45
CA LYS A 31 -11.17 -8.67 0.97
C LYS A 31 -11.28 -8.43 -0.52
N ARG A 32 -10.16 -8.35 -1.23
CA ARG A 32 -10.13 -8.05 -2.65
C ARG A 32 -9.26 -9.06 -3.39
N VAL A 33 -9.69 -9.46 -4.58
CA VAL A 33 -8.91 -10.30 -5.47
C VAL A 33 -8.80 -9.60 -6.80
N PHE A 34 -7.57 -9.45 -7.29
CA PHE A 34 -7.31 -9.06 -8.66
C PHE A 34 -7.00 -10.30 -9.47
N THR A 35 -7.54 -10.39 -10.69
CA THR A 35 -7.17 -11.47 -11.60
C THR A 35 -7.25 -10.97 -13.02
N SER A 36 -6.33 -11.44 -13.86
CA SER A 36 -6.23 -11.02 -15.24
C SER A 36 -6.66 -12.16 -16.14
N LEU A 37 -7.63 -11.89 -17.00
CA LEU A 37 -8.02 -12.78 -18.09
C LEU A 37 -7.44 -12.17 -19.36
N LEU A 38 -6.22 -12.58 -19.70
CA LEU A 38 -5.45 -11.92 -20.76
C LEU A 38 -5.90 -12.41 -22.14
N GLU A 39 -5.84 -13.72 -22.34
CA GLU A 39 -6.16 -14.39 -23.58
C GLU A 39 -6.68 -15.80 -23.27
N ILE A 40 -7.65 -16.27 -24.05
CA ILE A 40 -8.16 -17.63 -23.92
C ILE A 40 -7.42 -18.52 -24.91
N GLU A 41 -6.40 -19.23 -24.42
CA GLU A 41 -5.74 -20.27 -25.19
C GLU A 41 -6.45 -21.63 -24.99
N GLY A 42 -6.84 -22.28 -26.10
CA GLY A 42 -7.44 -23.61 -26.06
C GLY A 42 -8.97 -23.62 -25.97
N ASP A 43 -9.53 -24.53 -25.18
CA ASP A 43 -10.98 -24.69 -25.04
C ASP A 43 -11.55 -23.60 -24.12
N LYS A 44 -12.25 -22.65 -24.73
CA LYS A 44 -12.89 -21.52 -24.06
C LYS A 44 -13.74 -21.93 -22.86
N ASP A 45 -14.53 -22.98 -22.98
CA ASP A 45 -15.47 -23.37 -21.92
C ASP A 45 -14.72 -23.93 -20.71
N GLN A 46 -13.61 -24.64 -20.94
CA GLN A 46 -12.78 -25.18 -19.86
C GLN A 46 -12.02 -24.07 -19.12
N VAL A 47 -11.45 -23.11 -19.84
CA VAL A 47 -10.74 -21.96 -19.25
C VAL A 47 -11.71 -21.15 -18.39
N LEU A 48 -12.89 -20.81 -18.94
CA LEU A 48 -13.91 -20.06 -18.22
C LEU A 48 -14.45 -20.82 -17.00
N ALA A 49 -14.63 -22.14 -17.10
CA ALA A 49 -15.04 -22.95 -15.96
C ALA A 49 -13.99 -22.99 -14.84
N GLY A 50 -12.70 -23.10 -15.20
CA GLY A 50 -11.59 -23.04 -14.25
C GLY A 50 -11.52 -21.69 -13.53
N PHE A 51 -11.64 -20.61 -14.29
CA PHE A 51 -11.66 -19.25 -13.77
C PHE A 51 -12.86 -19.01 -12.85
N LYS A 52 -14.08 -19.36 -13.30
CA LYS A 52 -15.30 -19.24 -12.51
C LYS A 52 -15.19 -20.02 -11.19
N LYS A 53 -14.57 -21.19 -11.19
CA LYS A 53 -14.37 -21.99 -9.97
C LYS A 53 -13.54 -21.23 -8.92
N VAL A 54 -12.50 -20.50 -9.33
CA VAL A 54 -11.69 -19.65 -8.43
C VAL A 54 -12.51 -18.44 -7.97
N VAL A 55 -13.25 -17.79 -8.87
CA VAL A 55 -14.13 -16.65 -8.55
C VAL A 55 -15.21 -17.04 -7.53
N ASP A 56 -15.91 -18.16 -7.75
CA ASP A 56 -16.93 -18.68 -6.84
C ASP A 56 -16.35 -18.98 -5.46
N TYR A 57 -15.12 -19.50 -5.41
CA TYR A 57 -14.45 -19.75 -4.13
C TYR A 57 -14.07 -18.45 -3.40
N ALA A 58 -13.51 -17.47 -4.10
CA ALA A 58 -13.23 -16.15 -3.53
C ALA A 58 -14.51 -15.47 -3.01
N ASN A 59 -15.60 -15.54 -3.77
CA ASN A 59 -16.92 -15.04 -3.34
C ASN A 59 -17.43 -15.74 -2.08
N SER A 60 -17.20 -17.05 -1.93
CA SER A 60 -17.56 -17.79 -0.72
C SER A 60 -16.81 -17.34 0.54
N LEU A 61 -15.69 -16.61 0.36
CA LEU A 61 -14.88 -15.98 1.40
C LEU A 61 -15.19 -14.49 1.57
N ASP A 62 -16.29 -13.99 0.99
CA ASP A 62 -16.66 -12.57 0.93
C ASP A 62 -15.53 -11.69 0.36
N MET A 63 -14.81 -12.17 -0.66
CA MET A 63 -13.79 -11.40 -1.36
C MET A 63 -14.35 -10.83 -2.67
N GLU A 64 -14.04 -9.55 -2.91
CA GLU A 64 -14.44 -8.82 -4.11
C GLU A 64 -13.46 -9.09 -5.26
N VAL A 65 -13.92 -9.84 -6.27
CA VAL A 65 -13.10 -10.18 -7.43
C VAL A 65 -13.19 -9.11 -8.52
N MET A 66 -12.07 -8.46 -8.81
CA MET A 66 -11.88 -7.54 -9.93
C MET A 66 -11.22 -8.26 -11.09
N VAL A 67 -11.94 -8.39 -12.20
CA VAL A 67 -11.45 -9.07 -13.42
C VAL A 67 -10.87 -8.03 -14.36
N ASP A 68 -9.58 -8.13 -14.64
CA ASP A 68 -8.87 -7.30 -15.60
C ASP A 68 -8.98 -7.89 -17.00
N ILE A 69 -9.43 -7.06 -17.93
CA ILE A 69 -9.69 -7.45 -19.30
C ILE A 69 -9.04 -6.49 -20.28
N ASN A 70 -8.48 -7.06 -21.35
CA ASN A 70 -8.04 -6.31 -22.52
C ASN A 70 -9.21 -6.18 -23.51
N PRO A 71 -9.40 -5.03 -24.21
CA PRO A 71 -10.33 -4.90 -25.32
C PRO A 71 -10.34 -6.08 -26.31
N GLY A 72 -9.20 -6.68 -26.63
CA GLY A 72 -9.14 -7.85 -27.53
C GLY A 72 -9.95 -9.05 -27.04
N LEU A 73 -10.11 -9.19 -25.71
CA LEU A 73 -10.91 -10.25 -25.11
C LEU A 73 -12.41 -10.03 -25.32
N PHE A 74 -12.89 -8.78 -25.41
CA PHE A 74 -14.32 -8.52 -25.68
C PHE A 74 -14.76 -9.15 -27.00
N GLU A 75 -13.95 -9.00 -28.06
CA GLU A 75 -14.22 -9.59 -29.36
C GLU A 75 -14.18 -11.12 -29.32
N GLN A 76 -13.17 -11.71 -28.66
CA GLN A 76 -13.04 -13.17 -28.52
C GLN A 76 -14.21 -13.79 -27.73
N LEU A 77 -14.68 -13.09 -26.71
CA LEU A 77 -15.76 -13.56 -25.87
C LEU A 77 -17.14 -13.30 -26.48
N GLY A 78 -17.24 -12.39 -27.46
CA GLY A 78 -18.51 -11.95 -28.04
C GLY A 78 -19.33 -11.09 -27.07
N ILE A 79 -18.66 -10.43 -26.12
CA ILE A 79 -19.28 -9.60 -25.09
C ILE A 79 -19.24 -8.13 -25.52
N SER A 80 -20.22 -7.35 -25.08
CA SER A 80 -20.32 -5.92 -25.37
C SER A 80 -20.17 -5.13 -24.08
N TYR A 81 -19.60 -3.94 -24.14
CA TYR A 81 -19.62 -3.00 -23.00
C TYR A 81 -21.05 -2.56 -22.63
N ASP A 82 -22.02 -2.74 -23.53
CA ASP A 82 -23.43 -2.46 -23.28
C ASP A 82 -24.12 -3.55 -22.45
N ASP A 83 -23.52 -4.74 -22.31
CA ASP A 83 -24.06 -5.83 -21.51
C ASP A 83 -22.97 -6.53 -20.70
N LEU A 84 -22.99 -6.27 -19.39
CA LEU A 84 -22.05 -6.87 -18.43
C LEU A 84 -22.57 -8.17 -17.79
N SER A 85 -23.64 -8.77 -18.36
CA SER A 85 -24.23 -10.03 -17.90
C SER A 85 -23.19 -11.15 -17.72
N PHE A 86 -22.24 -11.25 -18.66
CA PHE A 86 -21.15 -12.21 -18.59
C PHE A 86 -20.35 -12.14 -17.28
N PHE A 87 -20.04 -10.92 -16.82
CA PHE A 87 -19.29 -10.71 -15.59
C PHE A 87 -20.13 -10.95 -14.34
N ASP A 88 -21.43 -10.63 -14.41
CA ASP A 88 -22.40 -10.94 -13.36
C ASP A 88 -22.56 -12.46 -13.18
N GLU A 89 -22.74 -13.21 -14.28
CA GLU A 89 -22.84 -14.67 -14.28
C GLU A 89 -21.54 -15.36 -13.80
N MET A 90 -20.39 -14.76 -14.11
CA MET A 90 -19.10 -15.19 -13.60
C MET A 90 -18.98 -14.97 -12.07
N GLY A 91 -19.76 -14.04 -11.51
CA GLY A 91 -19.69 -13.65 -10.10
C GLY A 91 -18.61 -12.58 -9.83
N ALA A 92 -18.19 -11.83 -10.84
CA ALA A 92 -17.23 -10.75 -10.64
C ALA A 92 -17.86 -9.61 -9.82
N TYR A 93 -17.09 -9.00 -8.92
CA TYR A 93 -17.50 -7.77 -8.25
C TYR A 93 -17.35 -6.55 -9.18
N GLY A 94 -16.32 -6.58 -10.01
CA GLY A 94 -16.00 -5.51 -10.93
C GLY A 94 -15.16 -5.96 -12.11
N VAL A 95 -15.09 -5.07 -13.09
CA VAL A 95 -14.28 -5.21 -14.28
C VAL A 95 -13.31 -4.04 -14.34
N ARG A 96 -12.04 -4.35 -14.60
CA ARG A 96 -11.00 -3.36 -14.85
C ARG A 96 -10.75 -3.21 -16.34
N LEU A 97 -10.83 -1.96 -16.80
CA LEU A 97 -10.61 -1.56 -18.18
C LEU A 97 -9.15 -1.07 -18.32
N ASP A 98 -8.28 -1.94 -18.84
CA ASP A 98 -6.86 -1.60 -18.98
C ASP A 98 -6.62 -0.48 -20.01
N LEU A 99 -7.38 -0.52 -21.11
CA LEU A 99 -7.44 0.53 -22.12
C LEU A 99 -8.79 1.26 -22.04
N GLY A 100 -8.73 2.59 -22.11
CA GLY A 100 -9.92 3.44 -22.10
C GLY A 100 -10.63 3.53 -23.44
N PHE A 101 -11.90 3.90 -23.38
CA PHE A 101 -12.78 4.22 -24.51
C PHE A 101 -12.91 5.76 -24.62
N THR A 102 -14.11 6.26 -24.98
CA THR A 102 -14.35 7.69 -25.23
C THR A 102 -14.75 8.48 -24.00
N GLY A 103 -14.87 7.83 -22.84
CA GLY A 103 -15.39 8.41 -21.59
C GLY A 103 -16.90 8.21 -21.42
N ALA A 104 -17.64 8.20 -22.51
CA ALA A 104 -19.10 8.02 -22.50
C ALA A 104 -19.49 6.56 -22.22
N GLU A 105 -18.76 5.60 -22.78
CA GLU A 105 -19.01 4.17 -22.57
C GLU A 105 -18.83 3.79 -21.10
N GLU A 106 -17.76 4.25 -20.44
CA GLU A 106 -17.47 4.00 -19.03
C GLU A 106 -18.54 4.63 -18.15
N ALA A 107 -18.94 5.88 -18.44
CA ALA A 107 -20.01 6.54 -17.71
C ALA A 107 -21.35 5.80 -17.84
N LYS A 108 -21.63 5.21 -19.00
CA LYS A 108 -22.79 4.33 -19.20
C LYS A 108 -22.65 3.01 -18.43
N MET A 109 -21.50 2.35 -18.53
CA MET A 109 -21.20 1.09 -17.85
C MET A 109 -21.38 1.19 -16.33
N THR A 110 -21.06 2.32 -15.70
CA THR A 110 -21.26 2.51 -14.24
C THR A 110 -22.75 2.43 -13.81
N ARG A 111 -23.70 2.47 -14.75
CA ARG A 111 -25.14 2.32 -14.52
C ARG A 111 -25.70 0.97 -14.95
N ASN A 112 -24.83 -0.02 -15.17
CA ASN A 112 -25.28 -1.38 -15.45
C ASN A 112 -26.25 -1.88 -14.36
N PRO A 113 -27.24 -2.73 -14.73
CA PRO A 113 -28.28 -3.18 -13.81
C PRO A 113 -27.79 -4.19 -12.76
N TYR A 114 -26.60 -4.75 -12.95
CA TYR A 114 -26.01 -5.81 -12.12
C TYR A 114 -25.24 -5.25 -10.91
N GLY A 115 -24.92 -3.95 -10.91
CA GLY A 115 -24.12 -3.32 -9.85
C GLY A 115 -22.61 -3.55 -9.97
N ILE A 116 -22.14 -4.10 -11.10
CA ILE A 116 -20.73 -4.35 -11.41
C ILE A 116 -19.95 -3.04 -11.34
N LYS A 117 -18.81 -3.06 -10.64
CA LYS A 117 -17.91 -1.92 -10.57
C LYS A 117 -17.08 -1.78 -11.84
N ILE A 118 -16.87 -0.55 -12.27
CA ILE A 118 -16.03 -0.20 -13.41
C ILE A 118 -14.76 0.42 -12.85
N GLU A 119 -13.66 -0.31 -12.95
CA GLU A 119 -12.35 0.17 -12.55
C GLU A 119 -11.55 0.63 -13.77
N ILE A 120 -10.97 1.83 -13.70
CA ILE A 120 -10.19 2.40 -14.80
C ILE A 120 -8.73 2.62 -14.40
N ASN A 121 -7.86 2.59 -15.40
CA ASN A 121 -6.43 2.80 -15.21
C ASN A 121 -6.10 4.22 -14.73
N MET A 122 -5.44 4.33 -13.58
CA MET A 122 -5.01 5.60 -12.99
C MET A 122 -3.66 6.09 -13.51
N SER A 123 -2.80 5.18 -13.99
CA SER A 123 -1.37 5.44 -14.20
C SER A 123 -1.06 6.35 -15.40
N GLN A 124 -2.01 6.53 -16.32
CA GLN A 124 -1.84 7.28 -17.56
C GLN A 124 -1.56 8.78 -17.33
N GLY A 125 -2.07 9.37 -16.25
CA GLY A 125 -1.93 10.81 -15.98
C GLY A 125 -2.66 11.74 -16.97
N THR A 126 -3.43 11.19 -17.90
CA THR A 126 -4.23 11.96 -18.86
C THR A 126 -5.50 12.55 -18.22
N ASN A 127 -6.30 13.29 -18.98
CA ASN A 127 -7.58 13.83 -18.51
C ASN A 127 -8.73 12.82 -18.66
N TYR A 128 -8.41 11.53 -18.72
CA TYR A 128 -9.37 10.47 -18.99
C TYR A 128 -10.49 10.40 -17.94
N VAL A 129 -10.15 10.44 -16.65
CA VAL A 129 -11.16 10.49 -15.57
C VAL A 129 -12.01 11.77 -15.67
N ASP A 130 -11.44 12.93 -15.96
CA ASP A 130 -12.20 14.18 -16.13
C ASP A 130 -13.19 14.09 -17.31
N ASN A 131 -12.79 13.42 -18.38
CA ASN A 131 -13.64 13.17 -19.55
C ASN A 131 -14.81 12.24 -19.20
N ILE A 132 -14.58 11.14 -18.49
CA ILE A 132 -15.66 10.26 -17.98
C ILE A 132 -16.62 11.07 -17.10
N MET A 133 -16.08 11.86 -16.17
CA MET A 133 -16.87 12.69 -15.25
C MET A 133 -17.78 13.69 -15.99
N SER A 134 -17.39 14.15 -17.18
CA SER A 134 -18.19 15.05 -18.02
C SER A 134 -19.49 14.40 -18.53
N TYR A 135 -19.54 13.07 -18.62
CA TYR A 135 -20.73 12.29 -18.96
C TYR A 135 -21.55 11.86 -17.74
N SER A 136 -21.28 12.45 -16.57
CA SER A 136 -22.02 12.20 -15.32
C SER A 136 -22.10 10.71 -14.95
N PRO A 137 -20.99 10.01 -14.66
CA PRO A 137 -20.99 8.59 -14.28
C PRO A 137 -21.69 8.38 -12.93
N ASN A 138 -22.04 7.13 -12.61
CA ASN A 138 -22.36 6.76 -11.23
C ASN A 138 -21.05 6.50 -10.48
N THR A 139 -20.60 7.48 -9.70
CA THR A 139 -19.30 7.44 -9.02
C THR A 139 -19.19 6.33 -7.97
N ASN A 140 -20.31 5.80 -7.45
CA ASN A 140 -20.28 4.65 -6.53
C ASN A 140 -19.90 3.33 -7.23
N ASN A 141 -19.96 3.31 -8.56
CA ASN A 141 -19.56 2.20 -9.41
C ASN A 141 -18.31 2.52 -10.24
N LEU A 142 -17.65 3.66 -10.02
CA LEU A 142 -16.42 4.04 -10.70
C LEU A 142 -15.25 4.00 -9.72
N LEU A 143 -14.27 3.14 -10.00
CA LEU A 143 -13.07 2.96 -9.20
C LEU A 143 -11.82 3.26 -10.05
N GLY A 144 -10.70 3.51 -9.40
CA GLY A 144 -9.40 3.63 -10.07
C GLY A 144 -8.39 2.66 -9.50
N SER A 145 -7.61 2.03 -10.37
CA SER A 145 -6.39 1.33 -9.96
C SER A 145 -5.20 1.70 -10.82
N HIS A 146 -4.03 1.78 -10.19
CA HIS A 146 -2.76 1.89 -10.89
C HIS A 146 -2.39 0.56 -11.56
N ASN A 147 -1.59 0.64 -12.62
CA ASN A 147 -0.86 -0.52 -13.15
C ASN A 147 0.21 -1.01 -12.16
N PHE A 148 0.59 -2.27 -12.31
CA PHE A 148 1.91 -2.77 -11.89
C PHE A 148 2.85 -2.84 -13.10
N TYR A 149 4.16 -2.91 -12.85
CA TYR A 149 5.19 -2.79 -13.88
C TYR A 149 6.19 -3.96 -13.81
N PRO A 150 6.04 -4.98 -14.68
CA PRO A 150 6.89 -6.17 -14.66
C PRO A 150 8.33 -5.91 -15.11
N HIS A 151 8.58 -4.87 -15.89
CA HIS A 151 9.93 -4.54 -16.36
C HIS A 151 10.61 -3.61 -15.35
N ARG A 152 11.76 -4.01 -14.80
CA ARG A 152 12.52 -3.16 -13.87
C ARG A 152 12.79 -1.77 -14.46
N TYR A 153 12.75 -0.74 -13.64
CA TYR A 153 12.87 0.67 -14.00
C TYR A 153 11.73 1.25 -14.87
N SER A 154 10.60 0.55 -15.01
CA SER A 154 9.41 1.06 -15.69
C SER A 154 8.24 1.38 -14.76
N GLY A 155 8.36 1.11 -13.47
CA GLY A 155 7.44 1.55 -12.43
C GLY A 155 7.28 3.06 -12.41
N LEU A 156 6.19 3.54 -11.83
CA LEU A 156 5.94 4.98 -11.74
C LEU A 156 6.98 5.65 -10.84
N SER A 157 7.40 6.85 -11.24
CA SER A 157 8.04 7.79 -10.32
C SER A 157 7.04 8.30 -9.29
N TYR A 158 7.53 8.69 -8.11
CA TYR A 158 6.68 9.18 -7.03
C TYR A 158 5.85 10.42 -7.44
N ASP A 159 6.47 11.41 -8.10
CA ASP A 159 5.77 12.64 -8.51
C ASP A 159 4.64 12.36 -9.51
N HIS A 160 4.88 11.47 -10.48
CA HIS A 160 3.86 11.09 -11.45
C HIS A 160 2.74 10.27 -10.80
N PHE A 161 3.08 9.35 -9.89
CA PHE A 161 2.11 8.64 -9.07
C PHE A 161 1.20 9.61 -8.30
N VAL A 162 1.78 10.57 -7.56
CA VAL A 162 1.01 11.57 -6.80
C VAL A 162 0.11 12.40 -7.72
N PHE A 163 0.62 12.83 -8.87
CA PHE A 163 -0.16 13.56 -9.87
C PHE A 163 -1.37 12.75 -10.35
N CYS A 164 -1.17 11.48 -10.70
CA CYS A 164 -2.21 10.55 -11.13
C CYS A 164 -3.25 10.30 -10.03
N SER A 165 -2.83 9.94 -8.81
CA SER A 165 -3.76 9.61 -7.73
C SER A 165 -4.59 10.83 -7.33
N LYS A 166 -4.01 12.04 -7.32
CA LYS A 166 -4.75 13.28 -7.01
C LYS A 166 -5.90 13.56 -8.00
N LYS A 167 -5.78 13.16 -9.27
CA LYS A 167 -6.88 13.32 -10.24
C LYS A 167 -8.13 12.51 -9.86
N PHE A 168 -7.93 11.31 -9.33
CA PHE A 168 -9.02 10.45 -8.86
C PHE A 168 -9.56 10.91 -7.50
N ARG A 169 -8.67 11.28 -6.58
CA ARG A 169 -9.05 11.80 -5.24
C ARG A 169 -9.83 13.10 -5.32
N LYS A 170 -9.59 13.94 -6.34
CA LYS A 170 -10.41 15.14 -6.63
C LYS A 170 -11.91 14.82 -6.74
N TYR A 171 -12.27 13.63 -7.21
CA TYR A 171 -13.65 13.18 -7.37
C TYR A 171 -14.12 12.23 -6.26
N ASN A 172 -13.32 12.05 -5.20
CA ASN A 172 -13.56 11.09 -4.12
C ASN A 172 -13.77 9.65 -4.61
N LEU A 173 -13.13 9.28 -5.73
CA LEU A 173 -13.15 7.89 -6.20
C LEU A 173 -12.25 7.03 -5.33
N ASN A 174 -12.63 5.76 -5.16
CA ASN A 174 -11.76 4.77 -4.53
C ASN A 174 -10.55 4.51 -5.43
N THR A 175 -9.37 4.42 -4.82
CA THR A 175 -8.08 4.34 -5.49
C THR A 175 -7.30 3.12 -5.02
N MET A 176 -6.62 2.44 -5.94
CA MET A 176 -5.87 1.21 -5.64
C MET A 176 -4.45 1.25 -6.24
N ALA A 177 -3.47 0.67 -5.53
CA ALA A 177 -2.12 0.47 -6.04
C ALA A 177 -1.58 -0.93 -5.69
N PHE A 178 -0.59 -1.38 -6.47
CA PHE A 178 0.04 -2.69 -6.30
C PHE A 178 1.36 -2.63 -5.54
N VAL A 179 1.58 -3.62 -4.67
CA VAL A 179 2.84 -3.91 -3.99
C VAL A 179 3.43 -5.22 -4.49
N ASN A 180 4.75 -5.34 -4.43
CA ASN A 180 5.49 -6.53 -4.81
C ASN A 180 5.75 -7.45 -3.62
N SER A 181 5.47 -8.73 -3.77
CA SER A 181 5.94 -9.80 -2.89
C SER A 181 7.29 -10.34 -3.39
N HIS A 182 8.19 -10.64 -2.47
CA HIS A 182 9.49 -11.27 -2.76
C HIS A 182 9.42 -12.79 -2.74
N ALA A 183 8.45 -13.39 -2.03
CA ALA A 183 8.25 -14.85 -2.07
C ALA A 183 7.44 -15.31 -3.29
N ALA A 184 6.68 -14.42 -3.91
CA ALA A 184 5.88 -14.71 -5.08
C ALA A 184 6.76 -14.96 -6.31
N THR A 185 6.38 -15.95 -7.12
CA THR A 185 7.21 -16.46 -8.20
C THR A 185 6.60 -16.31 -9.59
N PHE A 186 5.34 -15.87 -9.69
CA PHE A 186 4.68 -15.66 -10.98
C PHE A 186 3.71 -14.49 -10.98
N GLY A 187 3.52 -13.97 -12.19
CA GLY A 187 2.57 -12.94 -12.56
C GLY A 187 1.78 -13.33 -13.80
N PRO A 188 1.12 -12.36 -14.45
CA PRO A 188 0.37 -12.61 -15.68
C PRO A 188 1.30 -13.01 -16.84
N TRP A 189 2.50 -12.39 -16.90
CA TRP A 189 3.45 -12.57 -17.99
C TRP A 189 4.68 -13.39 -17.57
N PRO A 190 5.42 -14.02 -18.52
CA PRO A 190 6.68 -14.70 -18.20
C PRO A 190 7.75 -13.78 -17.61
N THR A 191 7.82 -12.53 -18.09
CA THR A 191 8.76 -11.52 -17.58
C THR A 191 8.15 -10.79 -16.39
N GLN A 192 8.86 -10.74 -15.27
CA GLN A 192 8.40 -10.13 -14.02
C GLN A 192 9.56 -9.92 -13.05
N ASP A 193 10.13 -8.71 -13.06
CA ASP A 193 11.13 -8.26 -12.07
C ASP A 193 10.44 -7.71 -10.81
N GLY A 194 9.32 -8.31 -10.42
CA GLY A 194 8.39 -7.82 -9.40
C GLY A 194 7.24 -6.97 -9.98
N LEU A 195 6.09 -6.97 -9.30
CA LEU A 195 4.83 -6.37 -9.78
C LEU A 195 4.32 -5.27 -8.84
N CYS A 196 5.10 -4.20 -8.67
CA CYS A 196 4.70 -3.01 -7.92
C CYS A 196 4.26 -1.86 -8.84
N THR A 197 3.51 -0.90 -8.29
CA THR A 197 3.14 0.35 -8.97
C THR A 197 4.27 1.38 -8.98
N LEU A 198 4.87 1.65 -7.82
CA LEU A 198 5.99 2.60 -7.68
C LEU A 198 7.31 1.87 -7.90
N GLU A 199 8.22 2.44 -8.70
CA GLU A 199 9.51 1.79 -8.94
C GLU A 199 10.34 1.65 -7.65
N ASP A 200 10.29 2.67 -6.79
CA ASP A 200 10.99 2.68 -5.50
C ASP A 200 10.52 1.59 -4.53
N HIS A 201 9.40 0.92 -4.81
CA HIS A 201 8.89 -0.19 -3.99
C HIS A 201 9.48 -1.54 -4.33
N ARG A 202 10.10 -1.69 -5.52
CA ARG A 202 10.40 -2.99 -6.11
C ARG A 202 11.21 -3.91 -5.21
N ASP A 203 12.21 -3.35 -4.55
CA ASP A 203 13.14 -4.08 -3.69
C ASP A 203 12.86 -3.86 -2.18
N LEU A 204 11.81 -3.11 -1.82
CA LEU A 204 11.45 -2.88 -0.41
C LEU A 204 10.67 -4.07 0.16
N GLU A 205 10.76 -4.26 1.48
CA GLU A 205 9.89 -5.17 2.22
C GLU A 205 8.41 -4.79 2.02
N ILE A 206 7.53 -5.78 1.89
CA ILE A 206 6.13 -5.54 1.53
C ILE A 206 5.40 -4.66 2.55
N ALA A 207 5.72 -4.79 3.83
CA ALA A 207 5.17 -3.94 4.89
C ALA A 207 5.58 -2.47 4.72
N THR A 208 6.83 -2.21 4.31
CA THR A 208 7.33 -0.87 4.02
C THR A 208 6.60 -0.25 2.82
N GLN A 209 6.36 -1.04 1.77
CA GLN A 209 5.57 -0.60 0.62
C GLN A 209 4.14 -0.18 1.03
N VAL A 210 3.47 -0.99 1.87
CA VAL A 210 2.14 -0.68 2.42
C VAL A 210 2.16 0.59 3.26
N LYS A 211 3.12 0.72 4.19
CA LYS A 211 3.27 1.90 5.05
C LYS A 211 3.39 3.16 4.19
N HIS A 212 4.23 3.13 3.15
CA HIS A 212 4.37 4.26 2.23
C HIS A 212 3.01 4.63 1.60
N LEU A 213 2.31 3.67 0.97
CA LEU A 213 1.03 3.95 0.30
C LEU A 213 -0.02 4.54 1.25
N ILE A 214 -0.14 4.01 2.47
CA ILE A 214 -1.07 4.53 3.49
C ILE A 214 -0.70 5.95 3.91
N LEU A 215 0.59 6.19 4.17
CA LEU A 215 1.08 7.49 4.63
C LEU A 215 0.91 8.59 3.57
N THR A 216 0.85 8.24 2.28
CA THR A 216 0.50 9.22 1.24
C THR A 216 -0.91 9.81 1.43
N GLY A 217 -1.86 9.02 1.97
CA GLY A 217 -3.28 9.35 2.04
C GLY A 217 -3.99 9.39 0.68
N LEU A 218 -3.34 8.89 -0.38
CA LEU A 218 -3.82 8.93 -1.75
C LEU A 218 -4.40 7.62 -2.26
N ILE A 219 -4.16 6.50 -1.56
CA ILE A 219 -4.57 5.15 -1.95
C ILE A 219 -5.48 4.57 -0.86
N ASP A 220 -6.59 3.98 -1.27
CA ASP A 220 -7.55 3.32 -0.38
C ASP A 220 -7.28 1.82 -0.32
N ASP A 221 -7.12 1.17 -1.47
CA ASP A 221 -6.93 -0.27 -1.58
C ASP A 221 -5.50 -0.62 -1.97
N ILE A 222 -4.93 -1.67 -1.39
CA ILE A 222 -3.56 -2.12 -1.69
C ILE A 222 -3.56 -3.61 -1.99
N SER A 223 -3.08 -3.99 -3.16
CA SER A 223 -3.07 -5.37 -3.62
C SER A 223 -1.67 -5.90 -3.87
N VAL A 224 -1.39 -7.16 -3.54
CA VAL A 224 -0.17 -7.83 -4.02
C VAL A 224 -0.29 -8.05 -5.52
N GLY A 225 0.67 -7.60 -6.30
CA GLY A 225 0.67 -7.76 -7.76
C GLY A 225 1.02 -9.18 -8.20
N ASN A 226 2.02 -9.82 -7.61
CA ASN A 226 2.45 -11.18 -7.96
C ASN A 226 1.93 -12.24 -6.99
N ALA A 227 1.96 -13.50 -7.44
CA ALA A 227 1.50 -14.65 -6.68
C ALA A 227 2.61 -15.74 -6.54
N TYR A 228 2.70 -16.47 -5.43
CA TYR A 228 1.95 -16.33 -4.18
C TYR A 228 2.79 -15.63 -3.12
N ALA A 229 2.24 -14.61 -2.45
CA ALA A 229 2.90 -14.07 -1.26
C ALA A 229 2.96 -15.11 -0.13
N SER A 230 4.05 -15.09 0.64
CA SER A 230 4.19 -15.98 1.79
C SER A 230 3.24 -15.60 2.93
N GLU A 231 3.00 -16.51 3.86
CA GLU A 231 2.23 -16.20 5.08
C GLU A 231 2.86 -15.06 5.89
N ALA A 232 4.19 -15.01 5.96
CA ALA A 232 4.92 -13.94 6.65
C ALA A 232 4.65 -12.57 6.01
N GLU A 233 4.69 -12.48 4.68
CA GLU A 233 4.39 -11.25 3.94
C GLU A 233 2.92 -10.84 4.07
N LEU A 234 1.97 -11.76 3.91
CA LEU A 234 0.53 -11.46 4.07
C LEU A 234 0.22 -10.95 5.48
N LYS A 235 0.82 -11.58 6.51
CA LYS A 235 0.70 -11.14 7.90
C LYS A 235 1.28 -9.73 8.08
N ALA A 236 2.50 -9.48 7.60
CA ALA A 236 3.17 -8.19 7.74
C ALA A 236 2.40 -7.07 7.00
N MET A 237 1.85 -7.38 5.83
CA MET A 237 0.99 -6.50 5.05
C MET A 237 -0.28 -6.14 5.82
N ALA A 238 -0.94 -7.14 6.44
CA ALA A 238 -2.13 -6.94 7.26
C ALA A 238 -1.85 -6.11 8.52
N GLU A 239 -0.75 -6.41 9.23
CA GLU A 239 -0.34 -5.66 10.42
C GLU A 239 -0.04 -4.19 10.09
N ALA A 240 0.63 -3.91 8.96
CA ALA A 240 0.89 -2.55 8.51
C ALA A 240 -0.39 -1.81 8.08
N PHE A 241 -1.31 -2.50 7.40
CA PHE A 241 -2.52 -1.88 6.85
C PHE A 241 -3.59 -1.58 7.89
N PHE A 242 -3.82 -2.52 8.81
CA PHE A 242 -4.82 -2.37 9.87
C PHE A 242 -4.26 -1.72 11.13
N ALA A 243 -3.01 -1.25 11.11
CA ALA A 243 -2.43 -0.52 12.22
C ALA A 243 -3.24 0.74 12.54
N GLU A 244 -3.60 0.91 13.83
CA GLU A 244 -4.27 2.12 14.31
C GLU A 244 -3.41 3.38 14.13
N TYR A 245 -2.08 3.21 14.21
CA TYR A 245 -1.09 4.26 14.02
C TYR A 245 0.03 3.78 13.10
N PRO A 246 0.59 4.64 12.24
CA PRO A 246 1.81 4.35 11.53
C PRO A 246 2.93 3.94 12.49
N SER A 247 3.80 3.05 12.05
CA SER A 247 4.98 2.63 12.81
C SER A 247 6.25 2.73 11.97
N LEU A 248 7.34 3.13 12.61
CA LEU A 248 8.68 3.15 12.02
C LEU A 248 9.60 2.19 12.76
N LYS A 249 10.37 1.41 12.00
CA LYS A 249 11.41 0.53 12.52
C LYS A 249 12.62 1.35 12.97
N VAL A 250 13.16 0.98 14.11
CA VAL A 250 14.35 1.59 14.72
C VAL A 250 15.38 0.52 14.97
N ASP A 251 16.60 0.76 14.51
CA ASP A 251 17.81 0.07 14.93
C ASP A 251 18.31 0.75 16.22
N PRO A 252 18.13 0.15 17.41
CA PRO A 252 18.55 0.78 18.66
C PRO A 252 20.07 0.83 18.74
N ALA A 253 20.62 1.88 19.36
CA ALA A 253 22.05 1.94 19.61
C ALA A 253 22.48 0.85 20.60
N ASP A 254 23.69 0.31 20.46
CA ASP A 254 24.21 -0.76 21.33
C ASP A 254 24.21 -0.37 22.81
N ASP A 255 24.38 0.93 23.10
CA ASP A 255 24.43 1.49 24.44
C ASP A 255 23.09 2.10 24.91
N ILE A 256 21.98 1.86 24.20
CA ILE A 256 20.66 2.32 24.62
C ILE A 256 20.30 1.79 26.00
N THR A 257 19.83 2.67 26.88
CA THR A 257 19.43 2.28 28.24
C THR A 257 18.02 1.67 28.26
N VAL A 258 17.71 0.94 29.34
CA VAL A 258 16.36 0.38 29.57
C VAL A 258 15.30 1.49 29.61
N ASP A 259 15.63 2.62 30.22
CA ASP A 259 14.73 3.77 30.33
C ASP A 259 14.44 4.43 28.98
N GLU A 260 15.42 4.49 28.09
CA GLU A 260 15.26 5.00 26.72
C GLU A 260 14.48 4.02 25.84
N ARG A 261 14.71 2.71 26.00
CA ARG A 261 13.90 1.67 25.33
C ARG A 261 12.41 1.80 25.69
N ILE A 262 12.10 1.98 26.98
CA ILE A 262 10.71 2.23 27.43
C ILE A 262 10.18 3.52 26.80
N CYS A 263 10.98 4.58 26.75
CA CYS A 263 10.58 5.87 26.18
C CYS A 263 10.26 5.79 24.67
N LEU A 264 10.99 4.96 23.92
CA LEU A 264 10.81 4.75 22.48
C LEU A 264 9.70 3.75 22.15
N PHE A 265 9.68 2.60 22.79
CA PHE A 265 8.88 1.45 22.33
C PHE A 265 7.58 1.24 23.12
N ASP A 266 7.51 1.72 24.37
CA ASP A 266 6.31 1.66 25.21
C ASP A 266 5.53 2.98 25.21
N ASN A 267 5.65 3.75 24.12
CA ASN A 267 5.05 5.07 23.99
C ASN A 267 4.34 5.25 22.65
N LEU A 268 3.18 5.93 22.68
CA LEU A 268 2.58 6.49 21.47
C LEU A 268 3.19 7.89 21.26
N HIS A 269 3.98 8.04 20.19
CA HIS A 269 4.60 9.32 19.87
C HIS A 269 3.59 10.24 19.20
N SER A 270 3.71 11.54 19.47
CA SER A 270 2.87 12.56 18.84
C SER A 270 3.79 13.61 18.22
N TYR A 271 3.74 13.74 16.90
CA TYR A 271 4.53 14.73 16.20
C TYR A 271 3.96 16.12 16.49
N ARG A 272 4.63 16.88 17.34
CA ARG A 272 4.27 18.26 17.65
C ARG A 272 4.34 19.13 16.39
N GLY A 273 3.29 19.93 16.14
CA GLY A 273 3.13 20.56 14.84
C GLY A 273 3.70 21.97 14.66
N ASP A 274 4.32 22.58 15.67
CA ASP A 274 5.27 23.67 15.45
C ASP A 274 6.60 23.09 14.91
N ARG A 275 6.51 22.63 13.66
CA ARG A 275 7.55 21.84 12.97
C ARG A 275 8.86 22.61 12.83
N SER A 276 9.95 21.93 13.16
CA SER A 276 11.31 22.32 12.78
C SER A 276 11.71 21.64 11.48
N GLU A 277 12.57 22.27 10.68
CA GLU A 277 13.21 21.59 9.55
C GLU A 277 14.30 20.60 10.01
N TYR A 278 14.76 20.70 11.25
CA TYR A 278 15.87 19.92 11.78
C TYR A 278 15.45 18.69 12.57
N ILE A 279 14.29 18.74 13.23
CA ILE A 279 13.84 17.68 14.14
C ILE A 279 12.33 17.50 14.10
N LEU A 280 11.92 16.24 14.13
CA LEU A 280 10.60 15.80 14.54
C LEU A 280 10.60 15.68 16.06
N ARG A 281 9.60 16.25 16.73
CA ARG A 281 9.54 16.31 18.20
C ARG A 281 8.35 15.56 18.76
N SER A 282 8.59 14.61 19.67
CA SER A 282 7.56 13.93 20.47
C SER A 282 7.52 14.49 21.89
N THR A 283 7.00 15.71 22.03
CA THR A 283 7.16 16.51 23.25
C THR A 283 6.60 15.89 24.53
N MET A 284 5.56 15.06 24.47
CA MET A 284 4.92 14.53 25.68
C MET A 284 5.78 13.50 26.43
N THR A 285 6.75 12.89 25.77
CA THR A 285 7.69 11.93 26.37
C THR A 285 8.42 12.53 27.58
N ARG A 286 8.86 13.80 27.50
CA ARG A 286 9.50 14.50 28.63
C ARG A 286 8.59 14.71 29.84
N VAL A 287 7.27 14.71 29.63
CA VAL A 287 6.27 14.85 30.71
C VAL A 287 6.04 13.50 31.36
N TYR A 288 5.84 12.46 30.55
CA TYR A 288 5.57 11.10 31.03
C TYR A 288 6.78 10.48 31.73
N TYR A 289 7.97 10.80 31.24
CA TYR A 289 9.23 10.19 31.68
C TYR A 289 10.15 11.16 32.44
N LYS A 290 9.62 12.29 32.93
CA LYS A 290 10.40 13.34 33.63
C LYS A 290 11.27 12.82 34.78
N ASP A 291 10.83 11.75 35.45
CA ASP A 291 11.47 11.18 36.63
C ASP A 291 12.56 10.14 36.27
N LYS A 292 12.65 9.72 34.99
CA LYS A 292 13.73 8.87 34.51
C LYS A 292 15.06 9.67 34.43
N PRO A 293 16.22 9.00 34.62
CA PRO A 293 17.51 9.67 34.79
C PRO A 293 18.08 10.26 33.50
N PHE A 294 18.01 9.52 32.37
CA PHE A 294 18.62 9.87 31.08
C PHE A 294 20.04 10.48 31.22
N PRO A 295 21.03 9.73 31.74
CA PRO A 295 22.41 10.22 31.83
C PRO A 295 22.99 10.49 30.43
N ALA A 296 23.99 11.36 30.32
CA ALA A 296 24.63 11.60 29.03
C ALA A 296 25.43 10.37 28.56
N HIS A 297 25.14 9.91 27.35
CA HIS A 297 25.92 8.91 26.60
C HIS A 297 25.62 9.05 25.10
N ASN A 298 26.45 8.44 24.25
CA ASN A 298 26.34 8.52 22.80
C ASN A 298 25.96 9.92 22.26
N THR A 299 26.73 10.93 22.69
CA THR A 299 26.45 12.33 22.33
C THR A 299 27.19 12.74 21.05
N LYS A 300 27.22 11.84 20.06
CA LYS A 300 27.78 12.13 18.75
C LYS A 300 26.95 13.21 18.04
N ASP A 301 27.54 13.83 17.02
CA ASP A 301 26.77 14.66 16.09
C ASP A 301 25.64 13.85 15.47
N MET A 302 24.48 14.50 15.26
CA MET A 302 23.28 13.84 14.78
C MET A 302 23.21 13.85 13.26
N GLU A 303 22.74 12.75 12.69
CA GLU A 303 22.51 12.60 11.25
C GLU A 303 21.02 12.39 10.94
N HIS A 304 20.62 12.59 9.68
CA HIS A 304 19.23 12.35 9.26
C HIS A 304 18.81 10.91 9.61
N GLY A 305 17.71 10.76 10.35
CA GLY A 305 17.20 9.47 10.81
C GLY A 305 17.61 9.07 12.23
N ASP A 306 18.56 9.76 12.86
CA ASP A 306 18.94 9.44 14.23
C ASP A 306 17.76 9.69 15.19
N VAL A 307 17.47 8.72 16.05
CA VAL A 307 16.48 8.81 17.11
C VAL A 307 17.17 9.31 18.37
N LEU A 308 16.62 10.35 18.97
CA LEU A 308 17.29 11.16 19.99
C LEU A 308 16.46 11.20 21.27
N ILE A 309 17.14 11.30 22.41
CA ILE A 309 16.53 11.70 23.69
C ILE A 309 17.36 12.83 24.30
N ASP A 310 16.69 13.92 24.67
CA ASP A 310 17.31 14.99 25.44
C ASP A 310 17.69 14.48 26.84
N ASN A 311 18.98 14.52 27.18
CA ASN A 311 19.48 13.93 28.42
C ASN A 311 19.37 14.90 29.61
N VAL A 312 19.85 14.49 30.78
CA VAL A 312 19.79 15.27 32.03
C VAL A 312 20.36 16.69 31.92
N GLY A 313 21.32 16.91 31.00
CA GLY A 313 21.91 18.21 30.73
C GLY A 313 20.96 19.20 30.03
N TYR A 314 19.83 18.75 29.49
CA TYR A 314 18.87 19.59 28.77
C TYR A 314 17.71 20.11 29.66
N GLY A 315 17.82 19.98 30.98
CA GLY A 315 16.91 20.64 31.94
C GLY A 315 15.43 20.35 31.67
N GLN A 316 14.65 21.39 31.35
CA GLN A 316 13.21 21.28 31.10
C GLN A 316 12.85 20.43 29.86
N TYR A 317 13.81 20.11 29.00
CA TYR A 317 13.63 19.26 27.82
C TYR A 317 14.00 17.79 28.10
N LYS A 318 14.62 17.48 29.25
CA LYS A 318 15.06 16.13 29.61
C LYS A 318 13.94 15.10 29.40
N GLY A 319 14.26 14.05 28.64
CA GLY A 319 13.35 12.95 28.31
C GLY A 319 12.50 13.20 27.06
N GLU A 320 12.69 14.30 26.34
CA GLU A 320 12.01 14.54 25.06
C GLU A 320 12.62 13.66 23.97
N THR A 321 11.82 12.75 23.40
CA THR A 321 12.19 11.98 22.21
C THR A 321 12.06 12.84 20.96
N GLN A 322 13.07 12.77 20.10
CA GLN A 322 13.12 13.47 18.81
C GLN A 322 13.63 12.52 17.72
N ILE A 323 13.43 12.89 16.45
CA ILE A 323 14.08 12.26 15.30
C ILE A 323 14.74 13.36 14.48
N ALA A 324 16.02 13.21 14.17
CA ALA A 324 16.75 14.16 13.35
C ALA A 324 16.26 14.11 11.89
N LEU A 325 15.86 15.26 11.35
CA LEU A 325 15.47 15.48 9.96
C LEU A 325 16.64 16.04 9.12
N LYS A 326 17.64 16.64 9.79
CA LYS A 326 18.88 17.15 9.18
C LYS A 326 20.06 16.87 10.09
N ALA A 327 21.26 16.92 9.53
CA ALA A 327 22.49 16.83 10.31
C ALA A 327 22.62 18.02 11.28
N MET A 328 23.09 17.76 12.51
CA MET A 328 23.26 18.76 13.58
C MET A 328 24.49 18.46 14.42
N LYS A 329 25.09 19.51 15.00
CA LYS A 329 26.17 19.37 15.98
C LYS A 329 25.61 19.10 17.37
N ASN A 330 26.21 18.15 18.08
CA ASN A 330 25.82 17.81 19.45
C ASN A 330 26.79 18.45 20.44
N ASP A 331 26.25 19.09 21.48
CA ASP A 331 27.04 19.72 22.54
C ASP A 331 27.08 18.91 23.84
N GLY A 332 26.66 17.64 23.79
CA GLY A 332 26.68 16.72 24.93
C GLY A 332 25.33 16.57 25.65
N ARG A 333 24.31 17.34 25.26
CA ARG A 333 23.00 17.35 25.95
C ARG A 333 21.94 16.44 25.32
N VAL A 334 22.27 15.80 24.20
CA VAL A 334 21.36 14.90 23.48
C VAL A 334 22.02 13.53 23.35
N ASN A 335 21.32 12.47 23.74
CA ASN A 335 21.75 11.10 23.49
C ASN A 335 21.21 10.66 22.12
N VAL A 336 22.06 10.07 21.29
CA VAL A 336 21.61 9.34 20.10
C VAL A 336 21.35 7.90 20.52
N VAL A 337 20.08 7.50 20.52
CA VAL A 337 19.62 6.23 21.12
C VAL A 337 19.27 5.16 20.09
N GLY A 338 19.31 5.51 18.81
CA GLY A 338 19.06 4.59 17.70
C GLY A 338 18.94 5.34 16.39
N ARG A 339 18.50 4.64 15.36
CA ARG A 339 18.32 5.18 14.01
C ARG A 339 17.09 4.56 13.36
N ILE A 340 16.32 5.34 12.61
CA ILE A 340 15.28 4.78 11.74
C ILE A 340 15.94 3.85 10.74
N SER A 341 15.39 2.65 10.54
CA SER A 341 15.98 1.67 9.64
C SER A 341 16.13 2.25 8.23
N ASP A 342 17.22 1.92 7.54
CA ASP A 342 17.56 2.55 6.26
C ASP A 342 16.46 2.36 5.20
N ASP A 343 15.75 1.24 5.23
CA ASP A 343 14.63 0.94 4.34
C ASP A 343 13.34 1.71 4.67
N GLU A 344 13.22 2.30 5.86
CA GLU A 344 12.06 3.12 6.28
C GLU A 344 12.40 4.60 6.46
N LEU A 345 13.67 5.00 6.28
CA LEU A 345 14.13 6.37 6.51
C LEU A 345 13.33 7.40 5.69
N PHE A 346 12.99 7.07 4.45
CA PHE A 346 12.22 7.94 3.56
C PHE A 346 10.77 8.16 4.04
N LEU A 347 10.22 7.28 4.90
CA LEU A 347 8.86 7.43 5.43
C LEU A 347 8.73 8.64 6.37
N LEU A 348 9.85 9.16 6.90
CA LEU A 348 9.86 10.38 7.73
C LEU A 348 9.25 11.59 7.00
N ASP A 349 9.41 11.67 5.68
CA ASP A 349 8.85 12.76 4.86
C ASP A 349 7.33 12.73 4.79
N PHE A 350 6.73 11.59 5.14
CA PHE A 350 5.28 11.35 5.03
C PHE A 350 4.57 11.45 6.39
N LEU A 351 5.31 11.48 7.51
CA LEU A 351 4.73 11.76 8.81
C LEU A 351 4.25 13.21 8.88
N LYS A 352 2.98 13.39 9.23
CA LYS A 352 2.35 14.71 9.26
C LYS A 352 2.48 15.34 10.65
N PRO A 353 2.79 16.65 10.73
CA PRO A 353 2.61 17.40 11.97
C PRO A 353 1.21 17.15 12.56
N TRP A 354 1.14 17.02 13.88
CA TRP A 354 -0.07 16.66 14.64
C TRP A 354 -0.57 15.22 14.46
N SER A 355 0.19 14.33 13.82
CA SER A 355 -0.13 12.90 13.79
C SER A 355 0.52 12.15 14.96
N SER A 356 -0.05 10.99 15.28
CA SER A 356 0.56 10.02 16.20
C SER A 356 1.19 8.87 15.42
N PHE A 357 2.26 8.30 15.97
CA PHE A 357 2.97 7.16 15.39
C PHE A 357 3.65 6.34 16.49
N LYS A 358 4.05 5.11 16.15
CA LYS A 358 4.82 4.22 17.02
C LYS A 358 6.24 4.07 16.49
N LEU A 359 7.18 3.85 17.40
CA LEU A 359 8.49 3.29 17.05
C LEU A 359 8.47 1.82 17.43
N ILE A 360 9.04 0.96 16.59
CA ILE A 360 9.18 -0.48 16.84
C ILE A 360 10.62 -0.89 16.59
N GLU A 361 11.09 -1.92 17.27
CA GLU A 361 12.41 -2.47 16.99
C GLU A 361 12.45 -3.12 15.62
N ASN A 362 13.52 -2.86 14.86
CA ASN A 362 13.87 -3.63 13.68
C ASN A 362 14.36 -5.01 14.16
N LYS A 363 13.72 -6.09 13.70
CA LYS A 363 13.98 -7.46 14.17
C LYS A 363 14.39 -8.38 13.04
#